data_AF-A0A8S1YCB5-F1
#
_entry.id   AF-A0A8S1YCB5-F1
#
_cell.length_a   1.000
_cell.length_b   1.000
_cell.length_c   1.000
_cell.angle_alpha   90.00
_cell.angle_beta   90.00
_cell.angle_gamma   90.00
#
_symmetry.space_group_name_H-M   'P 1'
#
loop_
_entity.id
_entity.type
_entity.pdbx_description
1 polymer ?
#
loop_
_entity_poly.entity_id
_entity_poly.type
_entity_poly.pdbx_seq_one_letter_code
_entity_poly.pdbx_strand_id
1 'polypeptide(L)'
;MGTCCGTQGPHTGSLFEFSALTYYSRNAIIIQRAYRKWKHKKEEQENRLIITIDSQHSNEPPAQETVAIDKPVEVVEQIIDHSPQNAIKVDRKCSEYSTIVSNLIFRIGNFNYKEFAKQLSYTEEELALPHLDPFQLQDGTVYVGQWKMGLRHCKGRAIFQDKSIYEGFWKDDQMWGYGRLILGTGDYYEGEFQRNMANGKGKQVTTLGYVYEGNWVNDKQQGEGIEQYPDGTNFKGKFVDGMKTGFGEFHFQDGSSYVGQIIENKFNGKGVFKFADGRKYEGQWKNNQMDGYGTFTWPDGRQYDGYYVKDKKQGFGDFTYQDGSMYKGNWFEGREHGNGTFYSKSGLCREGEWLNGKRVKWLGQYQTA
;
A
#
# COMPACT_ATOMS: atom_id res chain seq x y z
N MET A 1 -8.62 17.27 -36.57
CA MET A 1 -9.24 16.31 -35.64
C MET A 1 -8.11 15.70 -34.83
N GLY A 2 -7.76 16.32 -33.72
CA GLY A 2 -6.70 15.82 -32.83
C GLY A 2 -7.23 14.61 -32.09
N THR A 3 -6.55 13.48 -32.23
CA THR A 3 -6.67 12.32 -31.35
C THR A 3 -6.52 12.78 -29.90
N CYS A 4 -7.63 12.95 -29.18
CA CYS A 4 -7.63 13.19 -27.74
C CYS A 4 -7.45 11.86 -27.03
N CYS A 5 -6.26 11.28 -27.20
CA CYS A 5 -5.74 10.23 -26.34
C CYS A 5 -4.22 10.14 -26.51
N GLY A 6 -3.57 11.23 -26.13
CA GLY A 6 -2.21 11.20 -25.63
C GLY A 6 -2.21 10.80 -24.15
N THR A 7 -2.96 9.78 -23.75
CA THR A 7 -2.78 9.10 -22.46
C THR A 7 -1.82 7.92 -22.62
N GLN A 8 -0.95 7.96 -23.62
CA GLN A 8 0.32 7.23 -23.60
C GLN A 8 1.34 8.00 -22.77
N GLY A 9 1.06 8.12 -21.47
CA GLY A 9 2.16 7.99 -20.52
C GLY A 9 2.44 6.50 -20.42
N PRO A 10 3.60 5.99 -20.88
CA PRO A 10 4.00 4.64 -20.56
C PRO A 10 4.42 4.66 -19.10
N HIS A 11 3.47 4.80 -18.19
CA HIS A 11 3.63 4.18 -16.90
C HIS A 11 3.20 2.74 -17.14
N THR A 12 4.07 2.01 -17.86
CA THR A 12 4.40 0.66 -17.42
C THR A 12 4.44 0.79 -15.92
N GLY A 13 3.40 0.29 -15.24
CA GLY A 13 3.39 0.22 -13.80
C GLY A 13 4.78 -0.27 -13.49
N SER A 14 5.55 0.58 -12.79
CA SER A 14 6.77 0.09 -12.19
C SER A 14 6.26 -1.11 -11.41
N LEU A 15 6.52 -2.28 -11.98
CA LEU A 15 6.60 -3.53 -11.26
C LEU A 15 7.76 -3.28 -10.30
N PHE A 16 7.54 -2.40 -9.31
CA PHE A 16 7.93 -2.72 -7.97
C PHE A 16 7.18 -4.01 -7.74
N GLU A 17 7.90 -5.09 -8.02
CA GLU A 17 7.56 -6.36 -7.52
C GLU A 17 7.09 -6.12 -6.08
N PHE A 18 5.95 -6.70 -5.74
CA PHE A 18 5.62 -7.11 -4.39
C PHE A 18 6.71 -8.08 -3.92
N SER A 19 7.99 -7.66 -3.92
CA SER A 19 9.14 -8.47 -3.58
C SER A 19 9.83 -7.87 -2.38
N ALA A 20 10.10 -6.58 -2.20
CA ALA A 20 10.90 -6.19 -1.01
C ALA A 20 10.21 -6.42 0.36
N LEU A 21 9.03 -5.82 0.60
CA LEU A 21 8.24 -6.11 1.82
C LEU A 21 7.87 -7.60 1.89
N THR A 22 7.49 -8.12 0.73
CA THR A 22 7.09 -9.51 0.55
C THR A 22 8.26 -10.49 0.66
N TYR A 23 9.51 -10.04 0.57
CA TYR A 23 10.76 -10.81 0.62
C TYR A 23 11.16 -10.98 2.06
N TYR A 24 11.06 -9.92 2.89
CA TYR A 24 11.20 -10.10 4.32
C TYR A 24 10.03 -10.86 4.93
N SER A 25 8.80 -10.74 4.41
CA SER A 25 7.69 -11.58 4.86
C SER A 25 7.77 -13.04 4.34
N ARG A 26 8.20 -13.30 3.09
CA ARG A 26 8.43 -14.66 2.56
C ARG A 26 9.66 -15.34 3.16
N ASN A 27 10.77 -14.63 3.37
CA ASN A 27 11.93 -15.18 4.07
C ASN A 27 11.63 -15.37 5.55
N ALA A 28 10.87 -14.48 6.20
CA ALA A 28 10.37 -14.75 7.54
C ALA A 28 9.48 -16.01 7.57
N ILE A 29 8.67 -16.29 6.54
CA ILE A 29 7.87 -17.54 6.45
C ILE A 29 8.76 -18.78 6.22
N ILE A 30 9.80 -18.69 5.38
CA ILE A 30 10.76 -19.79 5.14
C ILE A 30 11.55 -20.09 6.43
N ILE A 31 12.03 -19.04 7.12
CA ILE A 31 12.75 -19.10 8.40
C ILE A 31 11.82 -19.62 9.51
N GLN A 32 10.55 -19.21 9.55
CA GLN A 32 9.57 -19.71 10.51
C GLN A 32 9.16 -21.18 10.26
N ARG A 33 9.11 -21.63 9.00
CA ARG A 33 8.85 -23.06 8.68
C ARG A 33 10.02 -23.95 9.11
N ALA A 34 11.25 -23.49 8.97
CA ALA A 34 12.43 -24.17 9.48
C ALA A 34 12.44 -24.19 11.03
N TYR A 35 12.14 -23.06 11.67
CA TYR A 35 12.10 -22.94 13.13
C TYR A 35 10.96 -23.75 13.78
N ARG A 36 9.74 -23.75 13.21
CA ARG A 36 8.62 -24.58 13.71
C ARG A 36 8.88 -26.07 13.56
N LYS A 37 9.50 -26.51 12.46
CA LYS A 37 9.92 -27.91 12.27
C LYS A 37 11.00 -28.31 13.27
N TRP A 38 11.94 -27.42 13.59
CA TRP A 38 12.97 -27.65 14.60
C TRP A 38 12.38 -27.71 16.02
N LYS A 39 11.52 -26.75 16.39
CA LYS A 39 10.85 -26.68 17.71
C LYS A 39 10.00 -27.93 17.98
N HIS A 40 9.18 -28.36 17.01
CA HIS A 40 8.42 -29.61 17.13
C HIS A 40 9.32 -30.84 17.34
N LYS A 41 10.45 -30.92 16.63
CA LYS A 41 11.41 -32.03 16.76
C LYS A 41 12.08 -32.07 18.14
N LYS A 42 12.33 -30.90 18.73
CA LYS A 42 12.92 -30.74 20.07
C LYS A 42 11.91 -31.10 21.17
N GLU A 43 10.66 -30.64 21.06
CA GLU A 43 9.56 -31.01 21.97
C GLU A 43 9.22 -32.52 21.90
N GLU A 44 9.31 -33.15 20.73
CA GLU A 44 9.19 -34.61 20.57
C GLU A 44 10.34 -35.38 21.23
N GLN A 45 11.57 -34.84 21.21
CA GLN A 45 12.74 -35.45 21.85
C GLN A 45 12.72 -35.28 23.37
N GLU A 46 12.28 -34.13 23.87
CA GLU A 46 12.14 -33.86 25.31
C GLU A 46 10.96 -34.65 25.92
N ASN A 47 9.83 -34.79 25.21
CA ASN A 47 8.71 -35.62 25.67
C ASN A 47 8.98 -37.13 25.60
N ARG A 48 9.90 -37.59 24.76
CA ARG A 48 10.34 -39.00 24.73
C ARG A 48 11.23 -39.38 25.92
N LEU A 49 11.79 -38.41 26.64
CA LEU A 49 12.69 -38.63 27.77
C LEU A 49 11.96 -38.77 29.13
N ILE A 50 10.64 -38.55 29.19
CA ILE A 50 9.89 -38.47 30.47
C ILE A 50 9.06 -39.72 30.81
N ILE A 51 9.05 -40.78 29.98
CA ILE A 51 8.30 -42.00 30.31
C ILE A 51 9.26 -43.12 30.71
N THR A 52 9.39 -43.34 32.03
CA THR A 52 9.46 -44.62 32.78
C THR A 52 10.46 -44.54 33.94
N ILE A 53 9.98 -44.48 35.19
CA ILE A 53 10.36 -45.43 36.28
C ILE A 53 9.14 -45.59 37.20
N ASP A 54 8.51 -46.77 37.14
CA ASP A 54 7.50 -47.20 38.10
C ASP A 54 8.17 -47.64 39.42
N SER A 55 7.52 -47.25 40.51
CA SER A 55 7.84 -47.57 41.90
C SER A 55 7.64 -49.04 42.24
N GLN A 56 8.49 -49.61 43.11
CA GLN A 56 8.10 -50.75 43.94
C GLN A 56 8.34 -50.48 45.44
N HIS A 57 7.20 -50.51 46.14
CA HIS A 57 6.90 -50.93 47.52
C HIS A 57 7.87 -50.62 48.68
N SER A 58 7.32 -49.94 49.70
CA SER A 58 7.13 -50.56 51.02
C SER A 58 6.12 -49.77 51.88
N ASN A 59 5.33 -50.53 52.64
CA ASN A 59 4.26 -50.09 53.55
C ASN A 59 4.85 -49.73 54.93
N GLU A 60 4.52 -48.55 55.47
CA GLU A 60 4.02 -48.29 56.84
C GLU A 60 4.04 -46.77 57.16
N PRO A 61 3.08 -46.24 57.96
CA PRO A 61 3.01 -44.81 58.25
C PRO A 61 3.70 -44.46 59.57
N PRO A 62 4.64 -43.49 59.61
CA PRO A 62 5.05 -42.90 60.87
C PRO A 62 4.43 -41.50 61.08
N ALA A 63 4.32 -41.16 62.36
CA ALA A 63 3.51 -40.11 62.94
C ALA A 63 3.85 -38.67 62.49
N GLN A 64 2.83 -37.82 62.50
CA GLN A 64 2.95 -36.38 62.28
C GLN A 64 3.48 -35.68 63.54
N GLU A 65 4.75 -35.27 63.51
CA GLU A 65 5.27 -34.19 64.35
C GLU A 65 5.48 -32.94 63.48
N THR A 66 4.68 -31.90 63.70
CA THR A 66 4.89 -30.59 63.10
C THR A 66 5.94 -29.82 63.89
N VAL A 67 7.16 -29.74 63.36
CA VAL A 67 8.18 -28.79 63.80
C VAL A 67 8.06 -27.54 62.94
N ALA A 68 7.65 -26.42 63.55
CA ALA A 68 7.66 -25.11 62.90
C ALA A 68 9.12 -24.66 62.71
N ILE A 69 9.60 -24.64 61.47
CA ILE A 69 10.88 -24.03 61.11
C ILE A 69 10.57 -22.62 60.63
N ASP A 70 10.65 -21.64 61.54
CA ASP A 70 10.73 -20.22 61.18
C ASP A 70 12.10 -19.97 60.55
N LYS A 71 12.22 -20.24 59.25
CA LYS A 71 13.24 -19.61 58.40
C LYS A 71 12.52 -18.76 57.37
N PRO A 72 12.89 -17.48 57.22
CA PRO A 72 12.36 -16.68 56.13
C PRO A 72 12.75 -17.40 54.83
N VAL A 73 11.75 -17.78 54.04
CA VAL A 73 11.99 -18.21 52.67
C VAL A 73 12.54 -16.97 51.96
N GLU A 74 13.86 -16.93 51.77
CA GLU A 74 14.45 -16.01 50.81
C GLU A 74 13.79 -16.34 49.46
N VAL A 75 12.88 -15.46 49.03
CA VAL A 75 12.41 -15.46 47.66
C VAL A 75 13.61 -15.05 46.83
N VAL A 76 14.42 -16.02 46.45
CA VAL A 76 15.44 -15.83 45.43
C VAL A 76 14.65 -15.59 44.14
N GLU A 77 14.48 -14.32 43.76
CA GLU A 77 14.04 -14.00 42.41
C GLU A 77 15.01 -14.71 41.48
N GLN A 78 14.55 -15.80 40.86
CA GLN A 78 15.35 -16.50 39.87
C GLN A 78 15.57 -15.50 38.74
N ILE A 79 16.82 -15.02 38.61
CA ILE A 79 17.22 -14.16 37.50
C ILE A 79 17.07 -15.00 36.22
N ILE A 80 15.98 -14.79 35.50
CA ILE A 80 15.74 -15.47 34.24
C ILE A 80 16.69 -14.87 33.21
N ASP A 81 17.65 -15.66 32.73
CA ASP A 81 18.50 -15.26 31.62
C ASP A 81 17.66 -15.20 30.33
N HIS A 82 17.41 -13.99 29.85
CA HIS A 82 16.67 -13.77 28.62
C HIS A 82 17.56 -13.76 27.36
N SER A 83 18.88 -13.96 27.51
CA SER A 83 19.82 -13.96 26.39
C SER A 83 19.52 -15.07 25.39
N PRO A 84 19.76 -14.83 24.08
CA PRO A 84 19.61 -15.87 23.07
C PRO A 84 20.65 -16.99 23.25
N GLN A 85 20.18 -18.23 23.34
CA GLN A 85 21.06 -19.41 23.47
C GLN A 85 21.81 -19.76 22.18
N ASN A 86 21.28 -19.34 21.03
CA ASN A 86 21.78 -19.70 19.69
C ASN A 86 22.33 -18.49 18.92
N ALA A 87 22.84 -17.49 19.61
CA ALA A 87 23.43 -16.30 19.00
C ALA A 87 24.76 -15.95 19.67
N ILE A 88 25.64 -15.31 18.91
CA ILE A 88 26.98 -14.93 19.38
C ILE A 88 26.92 -13.47 19.79
N LYS A 89 27.32 -13.15 21.03
CA LYS A 89 27.49 -11.76 21.45
C LYS A 89 28.61 -11.13 20.62
N VAL A 90 28.36 -9.97 20.04
CA VAL A 90 29.31 -9.27 19.17
C VAL A 90 29.48 -7.82 19.60
N ASP A 91 30.69 -7.29 19.48
CA ASP A 91 30.99 -5.87 19.74
C ASP A 91 30.66 -4.96 18.55
N ARG A 92 29.83 -5.43 17.62
CA ARG A 92 29.50 -4.71 16.38
C ARG A 92 28.74 -3.43 16.73
N LYS A 93 29.42 -2.28 16.61
CA LYS A 93 28.78 -0.98 16.77
C LYS A 93 27.70 -0.84 15.70
N CYS A 94 26.54 -0.31 16.09
CA CYS A 94 25.44 0.03 15.16
C CYS A 94 25.90 0.91 13.98
N SER A 95 27.07 1.56 14.04
CA SER A 95 27.62 2.44 13.02
C SER A 95 28.05 1.79 11.69
N GLU A 96 27.94 0.47 11.52
CA GLU A 96 28.22 -0.23 10.24
C GLU A 96 27.07 -0.15 9.23
N TYR A 97 26.36 0.97 9.21
CA TYR A 97 25.38 1.25 8.19
C TYR A 97 26.07 1.51 6.85
N SER A 98 25.41 1.15 5.76
CA SER A 98 25.81 1.73 4.48
C SER A 98 25.66 3.25 4.56
N THR A 99 26.49 4.00 3.84
CA THR A 99 26.40 5.46 3.76
C THR A 99 24.99 5.92 3.39
N ILE A 100 24.30 5.15 2.54
CA ILE A 100 22.91 5.39 2.12
C ILE A 100 21.97 5.38 3.32
N VAL A 101 22.00 4.31 4.12
CA VAL A 101 21.12 4.13 5.28
C VAL A 101 21.42 5.17 6.37
N SER A 102 22.70 5.46 6.63
CA SER A 102 23.11 6.54 7.55
C SER A 102 22.54 7.89 7.15
N ASN A 103 22.68 8.27 5.87
CA ASN A 103 22.19 9.54 5.36
C ASN A 103 20.66 9.62 5.41
N LEU A 104 19.96 8.51 5.19
CA LEU A 104 18.52 8.47 5.34
C LEU A 104 18.10 8.65 6.79
N ILE A 105 18.67 7.91 7.74
CA ILE A 105 18.38 8.04 9.17
C ILE A 105 18.63 9.48 9.64
N PHE A 106 19.71 10.12 9.20
CA PHE A 106 19.97 11.53 9.49
C PHE A 106 18.84 12.45 9.00
N ARG A 107 18.25 12.16 7.83
CA ARG A 107 17.18 12.95 7.22
C ARG A 107 15.81 12.74 7.89
N ILE A 108 15.46 11.49 8.21
CA ILE A 108 14.16 11.13 8.80
C ILE A 108 14.15 11.18 10.32
N GLY A 109 15.32 11.35 10.95
CA GLY A 109 15.48 11.44 12.40
C GLY A 109 15.60 10.08 13.10
N ASN A 110 15.83 10.13 14.41
CA ASN A 110 15.89 8.93 15.26
C ASN A 110 14.49 8.39 15.53
N PHE A 111 14.37 7.06 15.64
CA PHE A 111 13.09 6.43 15.94
C PHE A 111 12.62 6.78 17.37
N ASN A 112 11.38 7.25 17.50
CA ASN A 112 10.82 7.68 18.78
C ASN A 112 10.02 6.57 19.46
N TYR A 113 10.69 5.68 20.18
CA TYR A 113 10.02 4.61 20.92
C TYR A 113 8.96 5.12 21.93
N LYS A 114 9.14 6.30 22.52
CA LYS A 114 8.24 6.82 23.57
C LYS A 114 6.87 7.21 23.01
N GLU A 115 6.86 7.77 21.81
CA GLU A 115 5.64 8.19 21.12
C GLU A 115 4.75 6.98 20.80
N PHE A 116 5.35 5.92 20.28
CA PHE A 116 4.62 4.75 19.80
C PHE A 116 4.38 3.67 20.86
N ALA A 117 5.13 3.67 21.98
CA ALA A 117 4.92 2.71 23.07
C ALA A 117 3.52 2.80 23.70
N LYS A 118 2.90 3.99 23.69
CA LYS A 118 1.55 4.21 24.24
C LYS A 118 0.45 3.45 23.49
N GLN A 119 0.71 3.05 22.25
CA GLN A 119 -0.24 2.31 21.41
C GLN A 119 -0.21 0.80 21.70
N LEU A 120 0.76 0.33 22.46
CA LEU A 120 0.96 -1.08 22.76
C LEU A 120 0.54 -1.37 24.21
N SER A 121 -0.31 -2.37 24.38
CA SER A 121 -0.76 -2.86 25.69
C SER A 121 0.30 -3.75 26.35
N TYR A 122 1.56 -3.29 26.42
CA TYR A 122 2.61 -4.03 27.11
C TYR A 122 2.41 -3.96 28.62
N THR A 123 2.67 -5.08 29.27
CA THR A 123 2.71 -5.19 30.74
C THR A 123 3.95 -4.50 31.31
N GLU A 124 3.93 -4.14 32.59
CA GLU A 124 5.11 -3.61 33.30
C GLU A 124 6.31 -4.58 33.21
N GLU A 125 6.04 -5.89 33.26
CA GLU A 125 7.06 -6.94 33.06
C GLU A 125 7.71 -6.87 31.68
N GLU A 126 6.93 -6.64 30.62
CA GLU A 126 7.44 -6.51 29.25
C GLU A 126 8.26 -5.22 29.06
N LEU A 127 7.85 -4.13 29.72
CA LEU A 127 8.62 -2.89 29.73
C LEU A 127 9.95 -3.04 30.48
N ALA A 128 10.02 -3.91 31.48
CA ALA A 128 11.20 -4.20 32.29
C ALA A 128 12.17 -5.21 31.66
N LEU A 129 11.84 -5.80 30.50
CA LEU A 129 12.72 -6.77 29.83
C LEU A 129 14.11 -6.17 29.53
N PRO A 130 15.19 -6.94 29.74
CA PRO A 130 16.55 -6.44 29.64
C PRO A 130 16.86 -6.06 28.20
N HIS A 131 17.41 -4.86 28.01
CA HIS A 131 18.03 -4.45 26.76
C HIS A 131 19.46 -4.98 26.75
N LEU A 132 19.76 -5.90 25.83
CA LEU A 132 21.06 -6.55 25.77
C LEU A 132 21.96 -5.92 24.69
N ASP A 133 23.27 -6.09 24.89
CA ASP A 133 24.30 -5.81 23.89
C ASP A 133 24.04 -6.56 22.57
N PRO A 134 24.68 -6.18 21.46
CA PRO A 134 24.41 -6.79 20.16
C PRO A 134 24.69 -8.30 20.13
N PHE A 135 23.76 -9.06 19.54
CA PHE A 135 23.91 -10.48 19.24
C PHE A 135 23.80 -10.72 17.74
N GLN A 136 24.71 -11.51 17.19
CA GLN A 136 24.63 -12.02 15.83
C GLN A 136 23.90 -13.37 15.82
N LEU A 137 22.78 -13.42 15.11
CA LEU A 137 21.97 -14.62 14.91
C LEU A 137 22.63 -15.53 13.86
N GLN A 138 22.16 -16.78 13.78
CA GLN A 138 22.66 -17.77 12.83
C GLN A 138 22.53 -17.34 11.36
N ASP A 139 21.53 -16.53 11.04
CA ASP A 139 21.32 -15.95 9.71
C ASP A 139 22.19 -14.72 9.45
N GLY A 140 23.16 -14.40 10.33
CA GLY A 140 24.04 -13.26 10.24
C GLY A 140 23.41 -11.90 10.59
N THR A 141 22.11 -11.87 10.90
CA THR A 141 21.43 -10.67 11.42
C THR A 141 22.04 -10.27 12.74
N VAL A 142 22.31 -8.98 12.93
CA VAL A 142 22.74 -8.45 14.22
C VAL A 142 21.57 -7.73 14.86
N TYR A 143 21.20 -8.15 16.07
CA TYR A 143 20.11 -7.54 16.83
C TYR A 143 20.64 -6.88 18.11
N VAL A 144 20.12 -5.69 18.40
CA VAL A 144 20.31 -4.98 19.67
C VAL A 144 18.95 -4.52 20.16
N GLY A 145 18.61 -4.84 21.40
CA GLY A 145 17.25 -4.63 21.88
C GLY A 145 16.88 -5.47 23.08
N GLN A 146 15.59 -5.48 23.37
CA GLN A 146 15.01 -6.25 24.45
C GLN A 146 14.79 -7.71 24.05
N TRP A 147 15.02 -8.60 25.01
CA TRP A 147 14.87 -10.04 24.82
C TRP A 147 13.92 -10.62 25.85
N LYS A 148 13.10 -11.58 25.42
CA LYS A 148 12.24 -12.39 26.29
C LYS A 148 12.48 -13.86 25.99
N MET A 149 13.10 -14.56 26.94
CA MET A 149 13.41 -16.00 26.83
C MET A 149 14.14 -16.37 25.53
N GLY A 150 15.16 -15.58 25.15
CA GLY A 150 15.94 -15.79 23.94
C GLY A 150 15.24 -15.43 22.63
N LEU A 151 14.08 -14.77 22.66
CA LEU A 151 13.38 -14.21 21.50
C LEU A 151 13.44 -12.67 21.52
N ARG A 152 13.57 -12.05 20.35
CA ARG A 152 13.49 -10.59 20.20
C ARG A 152 12.09 -10.12 20.59
N HIS A 153 12.02 -9.13 21.47
CA HIS A 153 10.77 -8.68 22.05
C HIS A 153 10.83 -7.17 22.35
N CYS A 154 9.68 -6.51 22.51
CA CYS A 154 9.57 -5.08 22.77
C CYS A 154 10.48 -4.24 21.87
N LYS A 155 11.34 -3.37 22.41
CA LYS A 155 12.10 -2.40 21.61
C LYS A 155 13.38 -3.03 21.09
N GLY A 156 13.62 -2.92 19.78
CA GLY A 156 14.93 -3.28 19.25
C GLY A 156 15.15 -2.89 17.81
N ARG A 157 16.41 -3.08 17.39
CA ARG A 157 16.91 -2.85 16.05
C ARG A 157 17.59 -4.11 15.55
N ALA A 158 17.23 -4.55 14.35
CA ALA A 158 17.91 -5.61 13.61
C ALA A 158 18.61 -5.02 12.38
N ILE A 159 19.85 -5.43 12.14
CA ILE A 159 20.64 -5.15 10.95
C ILE A 159 20.78 -6.46 10.19
N PHE A 160 20.16 -6.54 9.02
CA PHE A 160 20.16 -7.72 8.16
C PHE A 160 21.46 -7.83 7.33
N GLN A 161 21.72 -9.00 6.76
CA GLN A 161 22.94 -9.25 5.97
C GLN A 161 23.09 -8.31 4.77
N ASP A 162 21.97 -7.97 4.12
CA ASP A 162 21.89 -7.04 2.98
C ASP A 162 21.96 -5.56 3.38
N LYS A 163 22.31 -5.28 4.64
CA LYS A 163 22.41 -3.94 5.23
C LYS A 163 21.08 -3.22 5.42
N SER A 164 19.95 -3.87 5.16
CA SER A 164 18.65 -3.37 5.58
C SER A 164 18.54 -3.38 7.10
N ILE A 165 17.68 -2.52 7.63
CA ILE A 165 17.47 -2.34 9.05
C ILE A 165 15.99 -2.37 9.35
N TYR A 166 15.60 -3.12 10.36
CA TYR A 166 14.36 -2.87 11.07
C TYR A 166 14.65 -2.21 12.41
N GLU A 167 13.94 -1.13 12.72
CA GLU A 167 13.95 -0.49 14.03
C GLU A 167 12.52 -0.26 14.49
N GLY A 168 12.12 -0.88 15.59
CA GLY A 168 10.74 -0.81 16.04
C GLY A 168 10.43 -1.79 17.16
N PHE A 169 9.16 -2.14 17.26
CA PHE A 169 8.70 -3.10 18.24
C PHE A 169 8.73 -4.54 17.70
N TRP A 170 9.01 -5.47 18.62
CA TRP A 170 9.17 -6.88 18.36
C TRP A 170 8.23 -7.67 19.28
N LYS A 171 7.70 -8.77 18.77
CA LYS A 171 6.96 -9.75 19.56
C LYS A 171 7.34 -11.14 19.08
N ASP A 172 8.00 -11.88 19.95
CA ASP A 172 8.39 -13.28 19.73
C ASP A 172 9.10 -13.48 18.38
N ASP A 173 10.19 -12.73 18.16
CA ASP A 173 10.97 -12.70 16.91
C ASP A 173 10.26 -12.15 15.67
N GLN A 174 9.10 -11.51 15.83
CA GLN A 174 8.37 -10.88 14.74
C GLN A 174 8.36 -9.36 14.88
N MET A 175 8.56 -8.64 13.78
CA MET A 175 8.25 -7.22 13.69
C MET A 175 6.75 -7.06 13.97
N TRP A 176 6.44 -6.21 14.94
CA TRP A 176 5.11 -6.07 15.51
C TRP A 176 4.87 -4.64 15.98
N GLY A 177 3.66 -4.13 15.87
CA GLY A 177 3.36 -2.75 16.24
C GLY A 177 4.11 -1.75 15.37
N TYR A 178 4.33 -0.54 15.87
CA TYR A 178 4.97 0.51 15.08
C TYR A 178 6.47 0.26 14.89
N GLY A 179 6.98 0.52 13.70
CA GLY A 179 8.40 0.42 13.40
C GLY A 179 8.73 1.03 12.05
N ARG A 180 10.02 0.98 11.69
CA ARG A 180 10.49 1.32 10.37
C ARG A 180 11.41 0.24 9.82
N LEU A 181 11.17 -0.15 8.58
CA LEU A 181 12.04 -1.01 7.79
C LEU A 181 12.71 -0.14 6.72
N ILE A 182 14.03 0.03 6.83
CA ILE A 182 14.87 0.76 5.90
C ILE A 182 15.65 -0.26 5.09
N LEU A 183 15.48 -0.27 3.77
CA LEU A 183 16.22 -1.15 2.89
C LEU A 183 17.65 -0.65 2.70
N GLY A 184 18.59 -1.55 2.42
CA GLY A 184 19.96 -1.20 2.05
C GLY A 184 20.04 -0.26 0.83
N THR A 185 18.99 -0.24 -0.01
CA THR A 185 18.81 0.67 -1.15
C THR A 185 18.47 2.10 -0.74
N GLY A 186 17.93 2.31 0.46
CA GLY A 186 17.41 3.60 0.94
C GLY A 186 15.90 3.77 0.77
N ASP A 187 15.18 2.80 0.19
CA ASP A 187 13.72 2.78 0.28
C ASP A 187 13.33 2.43 1.72
N TYR A 188 12.19 2.93 2.20
CA TYR A 188 11.73 2.59 3.54
C TYR A 188 10.21 2.54 3.67
N TYR A 189 9.78 1.79 4.68
CA TYR A 189 8.44 1.82 5.22
C TYR A 189 8.52 2.21 6.70
N GLU A 190 7.66 3.10 7.14
CA GLU A 190 7.48 3.45 8.55
C GLU A 190 5.99 3.42 8.89
N GLY A 191 5.61 2.62 9.87
CA GLY A 191 4.22 2.37 10.19
C GLY A 191 4.02 1.14 11.06
N GLU A 192 2.79 0.67 11.10
CA GLU A 192 2.40 -0.50 11.86
C GLU A 192 2.77 -1.80 11.15
N PHE A 193 3.18 -2.79 11.95
CA PHE A 193 3.54 -4.14 11.55
C PHE A 193 2.72 -5.16 12.33
N GLN A 194 2.39 -6.26 11.67
CA GLN A 194 1.86 -7.45 12.32
C GLN A 194 2.46 -8.70 11.67
N ARG A 195 3.07 -9.58 12.48
CA ARG A 195 3.69 -10.83 12.00
C ARG A 195 4.66 -10.60 10.84
N ASN A 196 5.56 -9.63 10.97
CA ASN A 196 6.55 -9.24 9.95
C ASN A 196 6.01 -8.54 8.69
N MET A 197 4.72 -8.21 8.64
CA MET A 197 4.11 -7.55 7.47
C MET A 197 3.60 -6.17 7.83
N ALA A 198 3.64 -5.24 6.89
CA ALA A 198 2.97 -3.95 7.01
C ALA A 198 1.46 -4.19 7.21
N ASN A 199 0.91 -3.68 8.30
CA ASN A 199 -0.47 -3.92 8.70
C ASN A 199 -0.94 -2.80 9.63
N GLY A 200 -1.98 -2.06 9.25
CA GLY A 200 -2.39 -0.81 9.90
C GLY A 200 -1.98 0.42 9.10
N LYS A 201 -1.78 1.56 9.75
CA LYS A 201 -1.34 2.80 9.09
C LYS A 201 0.17 2.77 8.84
N GLY A 202 0.58 3.31 7.70
CA GLY A 202 2.00 3.44 7.39
C GLY A 202 2.29 4.24 6.14
N LYS A 203 3.55 4.65 6.03
CA LYS A 203 4.12 5.43 4.95
C LYS A 203 5.26 4.67 4.30
N GLN A 204 5.18 4.48 2.99
CA GLN A 204 6.26 3.97 2.16
C GLN A 204 6.86 5.12 1.37
N VAL A 205 8.19 5.15 1.28
CA VAL A 205 8.94 6.10 0.45
C VAL A 205 10.03 5.35 -0.29
N THR A 206 10.13 5.58 -1.60
CA THR A 206 11.22 5.04 -2.41
C THR A 206 12.24 6.14 -2.72
N THR A 207 13.47 5.71 -2.97
CA THR A 207 14.57 6.55 -3.46
C THR A 207 14.27 7.22 -4.79
N LEU A 208 13.35 6.66 -5.57
CA LEU A 208 12.86 7.26 -6.82
C LEU A 208 11.87 8.40 -6.59
N GLY A 209 11.45 8.67 -5.36
CA GLY A 209 10.53 9.76 -5.02
C GLY A 209 9.06 9.36 -4.97
N TYR A 210 8.73 8.08 -5.12
CA TYR A 210 7.37 7.60 -4.90
C TYR A 210 7.07 7.56 -3.41
N VAL A 211 5.89 8.03 -3.02
CA VAL A 211 5.38 8.00 -1.65
C VAL A 211 3.99 7.39 -1.65
N TYR A 212 3.73 6.47 -0.73
CA TYR A 212 2.36 6.08 -0.35
C TYR A 212 2.16 6.31 1.13
N GLU A 213 1.02 6.84 1.51
CA GLU A 213 0.58 6.98 2.90
C GLU A 213 -0.88 6.53 3.03
N GLY A 214 -1.15 5.53 3.87
CA GLY A 214 -2.50 4.97 3.97
C GLY A 214 -2.56 3.75 4.89
N ASN A 215 -3.63 2.96 4.78
CA ASN A 215 -3.67 1.67 5.48
C ASN A 215 -3.02 0.57 4.66
N TRP A 216 -2.62 -0.47 5.38
CA TRP A 216 -1.95 -1.67 4.90
C TRP A 216 -2.60 -2.90 5.52
N VAL A 217 -2.68 -3.97 4.74
CA VAL A 217 -3.03 -5.31 5.21
C VAL A 217 -2.11 -6.30 4.52
N ASN A 218 -1.29 -7.01 5.31
CA ASN A 218 -0.38 -8.05 4.81
C ASN A 218 0.49 -7.57 3.63
N ASP A 219 1.23 -6.48 3.83
CA ASP A 219 2.12 -5.84 2.84
C ASP A 219 1.40 -5.21 1.63
N LYS A 220 0.07 -5.10 1.63
CA LYS A 220 -0.69 -4.49 0.54
C LYS A 220 -1.46 -3.25 1.01
N GLN A 221 -1.51 -2.23 0.15
CA GLN A 221 -2.31 -1.04 0.37
C GLN A 221 -3.79 -1.40 0.49
N GLN A 222 -4.48 -0.80 1.46
CA GLN A 222 -5.88 -1.09 1.77
C GLN A 222 -6.63 0.16 2.25
N GLY A 223 -7.91 0.26 1.93
CA GLY A 223 -8.77 1.36 2.37
C GLY A 223 -8.32 2.70 1.78
N GLU A 224 -8.52 3.80 2.50
CA GLU A 224 -8.08 5.12 2.03
C GLU A 224 -6.56 5.27 2.07
N GLY A 225 -6.00 5.87 1.00
CA GLY A 225 -4.58 6.17 0.88
C GLY A 225 -4.31 7.32 -0.09
N ILE A 226 -3.07 7.81 -0.03
CA ILE A 226 -2.54 8.88 -0.88
C ILE A 226 -1.26 8.36 -1.52
N GLU A 227 -1.11 8.55 -2.82
CA GLU A 227 0.14 8.35 -3.54
C GLU A 227 0.66 9.67 -4.09
N GLN A 228 1.97 9.86 -4.01
CA GLN A 228 2.70 10.93 -4.66
C GLN A 228 3.74 10.30 -5.56
N TYR A 229 3.73 10.69 -6.83
CA TYR A 229 4.64 10.18 -7.84
C TYR A 229 5.81 11.15 -8.06
N PRO A 230 6.96 10.65 -8.57
CA PRO A 230 8.15 11.48 -8.77
C PRO A 230 7.97 12.63 -9.76
N ASP A 231 7.03 12.50 -10.69
CA ASP A 231 6.67 13.51 -11.68
C ASP A 231 5.81 14.64 -11.08
N GLY A 232 5.36 14.51 -9.82
CA GLY A 232 4.45 15.44 -9.17
C GLY A 232 2.97 15.07 -9.34
N THR A 233 2.66 13.96 -10.03
CA THR A 233 1.31 13.40 -10.06
C THR A 233 0.93 12.93 -8.65
N ASN A 234 -0.31 13.16 -8.23
CA ASN A 234 -0.84 12.72 -6.95
C ASN A 234 -2.14 11.96 -7.14
N PHE A 235 -2.35 10.95 -6.31
CA PHE A 235 -3.61 10.22 -6.23
C PHE A 235 -4.11 10.19 -4.78
N LYS A 236 -5.41 10.37 -4.60
CA LYS A 236 -6.10 10.14 -3.32
C LYS A 236 -7.35 9.31 -3.56
N GLY A 237 -7.50 8.23 -2.80
CA GLY A 237 -8.71 7.41 -2.86
C GLY A 237 -8.54 6.06 -2.21
N LYS A 238 -9.40 5.13 -2.61
CA LYS A 238 -9.50 3.81 -2.00
C LYS A 238 -8.66 2.75 -2.70
N PHE A 239 -8.12 1.83 -1.90
CA PHE A 239 -7.32 0.70 -2.29
C PHE A 239 -7.94 -0.61 -1.77
N VAL A 240 -7.83 -1.66 -2.57
CA VAL A 240 -8.08 -3.05 -2.16
C VAL A 240 -6.98 -3.91 -2.74
N ASP A 241 -6.25 -4.64 -1.89
CA ASP A 241 -5.17 -5.54 -2.31
C ASP A 241 -4.08 -4.86 -3.19
N GLY A 242 -3.75 -3.59 -2.90
CA GLY A 242 -2.77 -2.82 -3.69
C GLY A 242 -3.33 -2.21 -4.98
N MET A 243 -4.62 -2.39 -5.27
CA MET A 243 -5.27 -1.84 -6.47
C MET A 243 -6.17 -0.67 -6.10
N LYS A 244 -6.04 0.44 -6.82
CA LYS A 244 -6.96 1.58 -6.71
C LYS A 244 -8.35 1.15 -7.15
N THR A 245 -9.36 1.49 -6.36
CA THR A 245 -10.77 1.12 -6.60
C THR A 245 -11.72 2.13 -5.95
N GLY A 246 -13.00 2.11 -6.32
CA GLY A 246 -14.00 3.02 -5.77
C GLY A 246 -13.86 4.44 -6.32
N PHE A 247 -14.22 5.46 -5.53
CA PHE A 247 -14.01 6.85 -5.93
C PHE A 247 -12.59 7.30 -5.60
N GLY A 248 -11.98 8.06 -6.51
CA GLY A 248 -10.68 8.66 -6.27
C GLY A 248 -10.43 9.90 -7.13
N GLU A 249 -9.36 10.60 -6.77
CA GLU A 249 -8.93 11.87 -7.36
C GLU A 249 -7.47 11.75 -7.80
N PHE A 250 -7.21 12.09 -9.07
CA PHE A 250 -5.88 12.29 -9.61
C PHE A 250 -5.65 13.77 -9.90
N HIS A 251 -4.47 14.27 -9.52
CA HIS A 251 -3.92 15.53 -10.00
C HIS A 251 -2.62 15.21 -10.74
N PHE A 252 -2.55 15.57 -12.01
CA PHE A 252 -1.41 15.25 -12.85
C PHE A 252 -0.40 16.39 -12.90
N GLN A 253 0.84 16.07 -13.26
CA GLN A 253 1.93 17.04 -13.42
C GLN A 253 1.57 18.17 -14.40
N ASP A 254 0.83 17.88 -15.47
CA ASP A 254 0.46 18.86 -16.49
C ASP A 254 -0.64 19.83 -16.04
N GLY A 255 -1.18 19.67 -14.82
CA GLY A 255 -2.29 20.47 -14.29
C GLY A 255 -3.67 19.90 -14.62
N SER A 256 -3.76 18.81 -15.37
CA SER A 256 -5.02 18.08 -15.54
C SER A 256 -5.42 17.35 -14.26
N SER A 257 -6.69 16.96 -14.17
CA SER A 257 -7.21 16.20 -13.02
C SER A 257 -8.34 15.27 -13.42
N TYR A 258 -8.50 14.19 -12.65
CA TYR A 258 -9.62 13.27 -12.75
C TYR A 258 -10.27 13.08 -11.38
N VAL A 259 -11.60 13.14 -11.31
CA VAL A 259 -12.38 12.76 -10.13
C VAL A 259 -13.48 11.82 -10.57
N GLY A 260 -13.48 10.59 -10.06
CA GLY A 260 -14.47 9.61 -10.49
C GLY A 260 -14.21 8.21 -9.99
N GLN A 261 -14.93 7.27 -10.60
CA GLN A 261 -14.85 5.86 -10.30
C GLN A 261 -13.60 5.21 -10.92
N ILE A 262 -12.95 4.36 -10.13
CA ILE A 262 -11.73 3.64 -10.49
C ILE A 262 -11.97 2.16 -10.19
N ILE A 263 -11.52 1.30 -11.08
CA ILE A 263 -11.55 -0.16 -10.92
C ILE A 263 -10.20 -0.67 -11.41
N GLU A 264 -9.48 -1.41 -10.55
CA GLU A 264 -8.20 -2.04 -10.89
C GLU A 264 -7.20 -1.05 -11.53
N ASN A 265 -7.00 0.10 -10.89
CA ASN A 265 -6.12 1.20 -11.36
C ASN A 265 -6.56 1.90 -12.64
N LYS A 266 -7.79 1.68 -13.14
CA LYS A 266 -8.29 2.32 -14.35
C LYS A 266 -9.54 3.14 -14.10
N PHE A 267 -9.67 4.29 -14.77
CA PHE A 267 -10.91 5.07 -14.83
C PHE A 267 -12.00 4.21 -15.46
N ASN A 268 -13.10 4.07 -14.71
CA ASN A 268 -14.26 3.26 -15.08
C ASN A 268 -15.51 3.92 -14.51
N GLY A 269 -16.69 3.66 -15.08
CA GLY A 269 -17.93 4.22 -14.56
C GLY A 269 -17.98 5.75 -14.71
N LYS A 270 -18.63 6.47 -13.80
CA LYS A 270 -18.80 7.93 -13.91
C LYS A 270 -17.57 8.68 -13.40
N GLY A 271 -17.13 9.70 -14.15
CA GLY A 271 -16.05 10.57 -13.73
C GLY A 271 -15.95 11.86 -14.53
N VAL A 272 -15.24 12.83 -13.95
CA VAL A 272 -14.94 14.13 -14.53
C VAL A 272 -13.44 14.22 -14.75
N PHE A 273 -13.03 14.50 -15.98
CA PHE A 273 -11.64 14.82 -16.32
C PHE A 273 -11.56 16.29 -16.76
N LYS A 274 -10.73 17.07 -16.06
CA LYS A 274 -10.40 18.46 -16.43
C LYS A 274 -9.03 18.45 -17.07
N PHE A 275 -8.92 18.94 -18.29
CA PHE A 275 -7.67 19.04 -19.01
C PHE A 275 -6.93 20.33 -18.61
N ALA A 276 -5.61 20.33 -18.76
CA ALA A 276 -4.75 21.48 -18.45
C ALA A 276 -5.12 22.74 -19.24
N ASP A 277 -5.65 22.58 -20.46
CA ASP A 277 -6.09 23.68 -21.33
C ASP A 277 -7.53 24.15 -21.06
N GLY A 278 -8.15 23.70 -19.97
CA GLY A 278 -9.49 24.09 -19.55
C GLY A 278 -10.62 23.32 -20.23
N ARG A 279 -10.33 22.39 -21.16
CA ARG A 279 -11.35 21.43 -21.61
C ARG A 279 -11.82 20.59 -20.43
N LYS A 280 -13.04 20.07 -20.50
CA LYS A 280 -13.60 19.17 -19.49
C LYS A 280 -14.42 18.08 -20.16
N TYR A 281 -14.28 16.84 -19.68
CA TYR A 281 -15.19 15.75 -19.96
C TYR A 281 -15.87 15.31 -18.66
N GLU A 282 -17.19 15.10 -18.71
CA GLU A 282 -17.99 14.55 -17.63
C GLU A 282 -18.89 13.46 -18.20
N GLY A 283 -18.68 12.21 -17.79
CA GLY A 283 -19.39 11.09 -18.41
C GLY A 283 -18.90 9.73 -17.97
N GLN A 284 -19.20 8.74 -18.79
CA GLN A 284 -18.84 7.35 -18.58
C GLN A 284 -17.43 7.05 -19.10
N TRP A 285 -16.72 6.27 -18.30
CA TRP A 285 -15.36 5.81 -18.53
C TRP A 285 -15.34 4.29 -18.57
N LYS A 286 -14.46 3.75 -19.39
CA LYS A 286 -14.13 2.32 -19.40
C LYS A 286 -12.66 2.15 -19.72
N ASN A 287 -11.92 1.50 -18.85
CA ASN A 287 -10.50 1.23 -19.04
C ASN A 287 -9.67 2.47 -19.46
N ASN A 288 -9.82 3.60 -18.77
CA ASN A 288 -9.15 4.87 -19.07
C ASN A 288 -9.61 5.60 -20.34
N GLN A 289 -10.72 5.18 -20.95
CA GLN A 289 -11.26 5.78 -22.17
C GLN A 289 -12.66 6.35 -21.92
N MET A 290 -13.01 7.42 -22.61
CA MET A 290 -14.40 7.88 -22.70
C MET A 290 -15.20 6.81 -23.47
N ASP A 291 -16.19 6.20 -22.80
CA ASP A 291 -16.97 5.08 -23.33
C ASP A 291 -18.34 5.07 -22.66
N GLY A 292 -19.40 5.24 -23.47
CA GLY A 292 -20.75 5.52 -23.00
C GLY A 292 -21.14 6.99 -23.16
N TYR A 293 -22.18 7.43 -22.47
CA TYR A 293 -22.69 8.80 -22.56
C TYR A 293 -21.82 9.79 -21.78
N GLY A 294 -21.55 10.97 -22.35
CA GLY A 294 -20.87 12.05 -21.64
C GLY A 294 -20.93 13.38 -22.37
N THR A 295 -20.59 14.42 -21.62
CA THR A 295 -20.51 15.80 -22.11
C THR A 295 -19.06 16.26 -22.12
N PHE A 296 -18.60 16.78 -23.25
CA PHE A 296 -17.29 17.38 -23.43
C PHE A 296 -17.46 18.87 -23.71
N THR A 297 -16.84 19.72 -22.90
CA THR A 297 -16.92 21.19 -23.02
C THR A 297 -15.54 21.77 -23.31
N TRP A 298 -15.49 22.76 -24.20
CA TRP A 298 -14.30 23.53 -24.52
C TRP A 298 -14.40 24.95 -23.94
N PRO A 299 -13.28 25.60 -23.59
CA PRO A 299 -13.30 26.98 -23.06
C PRO A 299 -13.90 28.03 -24.00
N ASP A 300 -13.89 27.76 -25.31
CA ASP A 300 -14.47 28.63 -26.34
C ASP A 300 -15.99 28.49 -26.50
N GLY A 301 -16.64 27.73 -25.62
CA GLY A 301 -18.09 27.52 -25.63
C GLY A 301 -18.55 26.38 -26.52
N ARG A 302 -17.65 25.71 -27.26
CA ARG A 302 -18.03 24.46 -27.94
C ARG A 302 -18.41 23.41 -26.90
N GLN A 303 -19.36 22.57 -27.26
CA GLN A 303 -19.82 21.47 -26.41
C GLN A 303 -20.23 20.29 -27.27
N TYR A 304 -19.90 19.07 -26.83
CA TYR A 304 -20.48 17.84 -27.33
C TYR A 304 -21.22 17.15 -26.19
N ASP A 305 -22.45 16.73 -26.43
CA ASP A 305 -23.23 15.95 -25.48
C ASP A 305 -23.78 14.72 -26.20
N GLY A 306 -23.26 13.53 -25.88
CA GLY A 306 -23.61 12.33 -26.62
C GLY A 306 -22.75 11.12 -26.27
N TYR A 307 -22.82 10.11 -27.13
CA TYR A 307 -22.16 8.83 -26.89
C TYR A 307 -20.72 8.80 -27.39
N TYR A 308 -19.89 8.05 -26.65
CA TYR A 308 -18.50 7.79 -26.96
C TYR A 308 -18.23 6.28 -27.02
N VAL A 309 -17.32 5.88 -27.90
CA VAL A 309 -16.71 4.55 -27.92
C VAL A 309 -15.21 4.73 -28.13
N LYS A 310 -14.39 4.27 -27.16
CA LYS A 310 -12.92 4.37 -27.22
C LYS A 310 -12.45 5.78 -27.60
N ASP A 311 -12.90 6.77 -26.84
CA ASP A 311 -12.53 8.19 -26.97
C ASP A 311 -13.09 8.91 -28.21
N LYS A 312 -13.88 8.22 -29.04
CA LYS A 312 -14.48 8.78 -30.25
C LYS A 312 -15.97 8.98 -30.07
N LYS A 313 -16.47 10.15 -30.50
CA LYS A 313 -17.91 10.40 -30.64
C LYS A 313 -18.53 9.35 -31.54
N GLN A 314 -19.61 8.73 -31.10
CA GLN A 314 -20.24 7.59 -31.74
C GLN A 314 -21.74 7.62 -31.48
N GLY A 315 -22.57 7.18 -32.42
CA GLY A 315 -24.03 7.18 -32.24
C GLY A 315 -24.61 8.60 -32.17
N PHE A 316 -25.76 8.77 -31.53
CA PHE A 316 -26.43 10.07 -31.47
C PHE A 316 -25.71 11.04 -30.53
N GLY A 317 -25.61 12.30 -30.92
CA GLY A 317 -25.11 13.36 -30.04
C GLY A 317 -25.31 14.76 -30.60
N ASP A 318 -25.30 15.72 -29.68
CA ASP A 318 -25.50 17.14 -29.94
C ASP A 318 -24.13 17.83 -29.87
N PHE A 319 -23.79 18.62 -30.88
CA PHE A 319 -22.58 19.43 -30.91
C PHE A 319 -22.92 20.90 -31.09
N THR A 320 -22.59 21.72 -30.09
CA THR A 320 -22.67 23.17 -30.17
C THR A 320 -21.32 23.70 -30.66
N TYR A 321 -21.34 24.46 -31.75
CA TYR A 321 -20.17 25.13 -32.31
C TYR A 321 -19.92 26.47 -31.61
N GLN A 322 -18.72 27.02 -31.81
CA GLN A 322 -18.28 28.27 -31.17
C GLN A 322 -19.15 29.48 -31.53
N ASP A 323 -19.77 29.48 -32.71
CA ASP A 323 -20.66 30.55 -33.16
C ASP A 323 -22.10 30.44 -32.61
N GLY A 324 -22.38 29.41 -31.80
CA GLY A 324 -23.70 29.09 -31.26
C GLY A 324 -24.58 28.28 -32.19
N SER A 325 -24.13 27.96 -33.42
CA SER A 325 -24.80 26.96 -34.24
C SER A 325 -24.68 25.57 -33.60
N MET A 326 -25.52 24.62 -34.02
CA MET A 326 -25.58 23.30 -33.41
C MET A 326 -25.87 22.22 -34.44
N TYR A 327 -25.27 21.05 -34.28
CA TYR A 327 -25.60 19.82 -35.00
C TYR A 327 -26.16 18.79 -34.02
N LYS A 328 -27.35 18.24 -34.30
CA LYS A 328 -27.92 17.11 -33.57
C LYS A 328 -28.07 15.94 -34.52
N GLY A 329 -27.36 14.84 -34.30
CA GLY A 329 -27.42 13.72 -35.24
C GLY A 329 -26.47 12.60 -34.92
N ASN A 330 -26.26 11.71 -35.89
CA ASN A 330 -25.39 10.56 -35.69
C ASN A 330 -23.91 10.93 -35.89
N TRP A 331 -23.07 10.23 -35.14
CA TRP A 331 -21.62 10.33 -35.16
C TRP A 331 -21.04 8.94 -35.40
N PHE A 332 -19.98 8.88 -36.19
CA PHE A 332 -19.23 7.65 -36.44
C PHE A 332 -17.75 7.98 -36.47
N GLU A 333 -16.96 7.33 -35.61
CA GLU A 333 -15.51 7.50 -35.56
C GLU A 333 -15.11 8.98 -35.38
N GLY A 334 -15.82 9.70 -34.51
CA GLY A 334 -15.55 11.11 -34.18
C GLY A 334 -16.08 12.13 -35.18
N ARG A 335 -16.85 11.71 -36.20
CA ARG A 335 -17.34 12.57 -37.28
C ARG A 335 -18.85 12.49 -37.45
N GLU A 336 -19.48 13.61 -37.81
CA GLU A 336 -20.90 13.65 -38.19
C GLU A 336 -21.18 12.64 -39.31
N HIS A 337 -22.24 11.88 -39.17
CA HIS A 337 -22.57 10.75 -40.03
C HIS A 337 -24.09 10.53 -40.08
N GLY A 338 -24.59 9.89 -41.14
CA GLY A 338 -26.01 9.59 -41.29
C GLY A 338 -26.90 10.84 -41.26
N ASN A 339 -28.13 10.68 -40.77
CA ASN A 339 -29.07 11.79 -40.68
C ASN A 339 -28.81 12.65 -39.44
N GLY A 340 -29.04 13.96 -39.59
CA GLY A 340 -28.98 14.92 -38.50
C GLY A 340 -29.72 16.23 -38.82
N THR A 341 -29.83 17.10 -37.82
CA THR A 341 -30.44 18.42 -37.92
C THR A 341 -29.39 19.46 -37.55
N PHE A 342 -29.16 20.41 -38.44
CA PHE A 342 -28.32 21.57 -38.20
C PHE A 342 -29.17 22.78 -37.82
N TYR A 343 -28.79 23.47 -36.76
CA TYR A 343 -29.40 24.71 -36.28
C TYR A 343 -28.40 25.84 -36.47
N SER A 344 -28.75 26.86 -37.25
CA SER A 344 -27.91 28.05 -37.38
C SER A 344 -27.99 28.92 -36.12
N LYS A 345 -27.06 29.87 -35.99
CA LYS A 345 -27.14 30.93 -34.97
C LYS A 345 -28.45 31.72 -35.01
N SER A 346 -29.08 31.84 -36.18
CA SER A 346 -30.35 32.55 -36.36
C SER A 346 -31.58 31.70 -36.00
N GLY A 347 -31.40 30.46 -35.53
CA GLY A 347 -32.49 29.54 -35.20
C GLY A 347 -33.02 28.71 -36.39
N LEU A 348 -32.50 28.92 -37.61
CA LEU A 348 -32.91 28.13 -38.78
C LEU A 348 -32.49 26.67 -38.58
N CYS A 349 -33.43 25.73 -38.66
CA CYS A 349 -33.13 24.31 -38.61
C CYS A 349 -33.24 23.65 -39.99
N ARG A 350 -32.32 22.74 -40.30
CA ARG A 350 -32.32 21.98 -41.56
C ARG A 350 -31.89 20.55 -41.33
N GLU A 351 -32.68 19.62 -41.83
CA GLU A 351 -32.33 18.19 -41.83
C GLU A 351 -31.46 17.88 -43.04
N GLY A 352 -30.45 17.04 -42.83
CA GLY A 352 -29.53 16.61 -43.89
C GLY A 352 -28.98 15.21 -43.67
N GLU A 353 -28.15 14.80 -44.62
CA GLU A 353 -27.37 13.57 -44.57
C GLU A 353 -25.87 13.93 -44.54
N TRP A 354 -25.12 13.32 -43.64
CA TRP A 354 -23.67 13.51 -43.46
C TRP A 354 -22.93 12.20 -43.69
N LEU A 355 -21.74 12.30 -44.30
CA LEU A 355 -20.83 11.20 -44.48
C LEU A 355 -19.42 11.66 -44.12
N ASN A 356 -18.85 11.06 -43.07
CA ASN A 356 -17.48 11.32 -42.62
C ASN A 356 -17.20 12.81 -42.34
N GLY A 357 -18.13 13.50 -41.68
CA GLY A 357 -18.00 14.91 -41.30
C GLY A 357 -18.29 15.88 -42.45
N LYS A 358 -18.79 15.39 -43.59
CA LYS A 358 -19.20 16.23 -44.72
C LYS A 358 -20.69 16.03 -44.98
N ARG A 359 -21.42 17.14 -45.03
CA ARG A 359 -22.83 17.12 -45.46
C ARG A 359 -22.91 16.72 -46.94
N VAL A 360 -23.65 15.65 -47.23
CA VAL A 360 -23.93 15.12 -48.56
C VAL A 360 -25.09 15.88 -49.21
N LYS A 361 -26.25 15.95 -48.53
CA LYS A 361 -27.44 16.66 -49.03
C LYS A 361 -28.32 17.18 -47.88
N TRP A 362 -29.20 18.13 -48.20
CA TRP A 362 -30.30 18.52 -47.33
C TRP A 362 -31.53 17.67 -47.66
N LEU A 363 -32.27 17.25 -46.63
CA LEU A 363 -33.48 16.43 -46.71
C LEU A 363 -34.76 17.28 -46.58
N GLY A 364 -34.68 18.49 -46.01
CA GLY A 364 -35.79 19.42 -45.90
C GLY A 364 -35.42 20.79 -45.32
N GLN A 365 -36.34 21.76 -45.40
CA GLN A 365 -36.26 23.07 -44.74
C GLN A 365 -37.47 23.20 -43.82
N TYR A 366 -37.24 23.52 -42.54
CA TYR A 366 -38.31 23.93 -41.63
C TYR A 366 -37.87 25.23 -40.93
N GLN A 367 -38.74 26.23 -40.92
CA GLN A 367 -38.59 27.40 -40.03
C GLN A 367 -39.25 27.04 -38.69
N THR A 368 -38.53 27.25 -37.60
CA THR A 368 -39.15 27.39 -36.28
C THR A 368 -39.78 28.78 -36.18
N ALA A 369 -40.96 28.83 -35.56
CA ALA A 369 -41.83 30.00 -35.45
C ALA A 369 -41.29 31.06 -34.48
#